data_AF-R9R2W7-F1
#
_entry.id   AF-R9R2W7-F1
#
_cell.length_a   1.000
_cell.length_b   1.000
_cell.length_c   1.000
_cell.angle_alpha   90.00
_cell.angle_beta   90.00
_cell.angle_gamma   90.00
#
_symmetry.space_group_name_H-M   'P 1'
#
loop_
_entity.id
_entity.type
_entity.pdbx_description
1 polymer ?
#
loop_
_entity_poly.entity_id
_entity_poly.type
_entity_poly.pdbx_seq_one_letter_code
_entity_poly.pdbx_strand_id
1 'polypeptide(L)'
;NMAEMHPILWSRLTDRRLTAKHVKVHVLSTFTHRSCELADNELIFKPQSDLAILNYICNYIIQSGAVNEDFVKKHVNFRKGVTDIGYGLRPNHPLEQAAMNNGYPGADGKPKGDPGKHSPITFDDFKAFVAEYTLDKAHEISGVPKDKLEALAKAYADPKTKVTSFWTMGF
;
A
#
# COMPACT_ATOMS: atom_id res chain seq x y z
N ASN A 1 12.39 3.43 7.70
CA ASN A 1 13.69 3.75 8.32
C ASN A 1 14.69 2.57 8.23
N MET A 2 15.31 2.34 7.08
CA MET A 2 16.34 1.30 6.95
C MET A 2 17.71 1.79 7.44
N ALA A 3 17.96 3.10 7.38
CA ALA A 3 19.23 3.70 7.77
C ALA A 3 19.61 3.39 9.22
N GLU A 4 18.62 3.36 10.11
CA GLU A 4 18.85 3.13 11.55
C GLU A 4 18.49 1.71 11.99
N MET A 5 17.50 1.05 11.36
CA MET A 5 17.00 -0.26 11.81
C MET A 5 17.56 -1.43 10.99
N HIS A 6 18.10 -1.18 9.79
CA HIS A 6 18.75 -2.19 8.95
C HIS A 6 20.02 -1.62 8.30
N PRO A 7 20.97 -1.07 9.09
CA PRO A 7 22.04 -0.21 8.58
C PRO A 7 22.92 -0.87 7.53
N ILE A 8 23.18 -2.18 7.65
CA ILE A 8 24.01 -2.91 6.66
C ILE A 8 23.25 -3.15 5.35
N LEU A 9 21.93 -3.39 5.39
CA LEU A 9 21.12 -3.43 4.18
C LEU A 9 21.01 -2.04 3.55
N TRP A 10 20.86 -0.99 4.36
CA TRP A 10 20.87 0.39 3.88
C TRP A 10 22.21 0.79 3.28
N SER A 11 23.33 0.32 3.81
CA SER A 11 24.66 0.54 3.23
C SER A 11 24.75 -0.06 1.83
N ARG A 12 24.21 -1.27 1.61
CA ARG A 12 24.16 -1.89 0.27
C ARG A 12 23.24 -1.13 -0.69
N LEU A 13 22.10 -0.64 -0.20
CA LEU A 13 21.19 0.20 -0.97
C LEU A 13 21.88 1.53 -1.36
N THR A 14 22.60 2.13 -0.42
CA THR A 14 23.37 3.37 -0.62
C THR A 14 24.44 3.17 -1.67
N ASP A 15 25.24 2.11 -1.59
CA ASP A 15 26.25 1.77 -2.60
C ASP A 15 25.62 1.64 -3.99
N ARG A 16 24.50 0.89 -4.10
CA ARG A 16 23.78 0.75 -5.38
C ARG A 16 23.28 2.10 -5.92
N ARG A 17 22.71 2.96 -5.07
CA ARG A 17 22.19 4.27 -5.48
C ARG A 17 23.31 5.22 -5.90
N LEU A 18 24.44 5.23 -5.21
CA LEU A 18 25.54 6.16 -5.49
C LEU A 18 26.38 5.74 -6.71
N THR A 19 26.49 4.44 -6.98
CA THR A 19 27.28 3.92 -8.12
C THR A 19 26.49 3.78 -9.42
N ALA A 20 25.15 3.84 -9.38
CA ALA A 20 24.30 3.68 -10.56
C ALA A 20 23.30 4.84 -10.73
N LYS A 21 23.61 5.79 -11.62
CA LYS A 21 22.83 7.03 -11.84
C LYS A 21 21.35 6.83 -12.21
N HIS A 22 20.99 5.69 -12.78
CA HIS A 22 19.61 5.36 -13.16
C HIS A 22 18.77 4.83 -11.99
N VAL A 23 19.39 4.46 -10.86
CA VAL A 23 18.68 3.95 -9.69
C VAL A 23 18.03 5.13 -8.96
N LYS A 24 16.78 4.93 -8.56
CA LYS A 24 16.00 5.90 -7.77
C LYS A 24 15.61 5.30 -6.42
N VAL A 25 15.65 6.13 -5.38
CA VAL A 25 15.25 5.77 -4.02
C VAL A 25 14.02 6.59 -3.64
N HIS A 26 12.89 5.91 -3.47
CA HIS A 26 11.66 6.51 -2.95
C HIS A 26 11.53 6.14 -1.47
N VAL A 27 11.37 7.14 -0.59
CA VAL A 27 11.20 6.91 0.85
C VAL A 27 9.85 7.45 1.27
N LEU A 28 8.96 6.54 1.66
CA LEU A 28 7.68 6.86 2.26
C LEU A 28 7.83 6.76 3.78
N SER A 29 7.41 7.78 4.50
CA SER A 29 7.44 7.80 5.97
C SER A 29 6.34 8.70 6.54
N THR A 30 5.99 8.55 7.82
CA THR A 30 5.09 9.48 8.52
C THR A 30 5.83 10.68 9.14
N PHE A 31 7.16 10.64 9.14
CA PHE A 31 8.05 11.73 9.56
C PHE A 31 9.42 11.60 8.88
N THR A 32 10.13 12.73 8.71
CA THR A 32 11.48 12.74 8.13
C THR A 32 12.49 12.08 9.07
N HIS A 33 13.37 11.25 8.53
CA HIS A 33 14.41 10.52 9.26
C HIS A 33 15.62 10.24 8.36
N ARG A 34 16.71 9.64 8.86
CA ARG A 34 17.98 9.48 8.12
C ARG A 34 17.88 8.79 6.75
N SER A 35 16.92 7.88 6.53
CA SER A 35 16.74 7.31 5.19
C SER A 35 16.30 8.35 4.13
N CYS A 36 15.67 9.45 4.54
CA CYS A 36 15.21 10.51 3.63
C CYS A 36 16.37 11.28 3.01
N GLU A 37 17.54 11.31 3.66
CA GLU A 37 18.73 12.03 3.16
C GLU A 37 19.24 11.49 1.81
N LEU A 38 18.99 10.21 1.51
CA LEU A 38 19.34 9.58 0.22
C LEU A 38 18.17 9.56 -0.78
N ALA A 39 16.96 9.93 -0.37
CA ALA A 39 15.77 9.77 -1.20
C ALA A 39 15.82 10.71 -2.41
N ASP A 40 15.62 10.16 -3.62
CA ASP A 40 15.30 10.96 -4.80
C ASP A 40 13.86 11.50 -4.73
N ASN A 41 12.98 10.80 -4.01
CA ASN A 41 11.60 11.17 -3.80
C ASN A 41 11.18 10.82 -2.36
N GLU A 42 11.11 11.82 -1.50
CA GLU A 42 10.63 11.71 -0.12
C GLU A 42 9.13 12.00 -0.04
N LEU A 43 8.34 11.05 0.45
CA LEU A 43 6.89 11.18 0.64
C LEU A 43 6.58 11.10 2.13
N ILE A 44 6.29 12.26 2.74
CA ILE A 44 5.74 12.31 4.10
C ILE A 44 4.21 12.21 4.02
N PHE A 45 3.64 11.15 4.60
CA PHE A 45 2.22 10.84 4.50
C PHE A 45 1.55 10.79 5.89
N LYS A 46 0.25 11.10 5.94
CA LYS A 46 -0.55 10.98 7.17
C LYS A 46 -0.63 9.49 7.59
N PRO A 47 -0.53 9.14 8.88
CA PRO A 47 -0.65 7.75 9.32
C PRO A 47 -1.87 7.03 8.74
N GLN A 48 -1.72 5.75 8.39
CA GLN A 48 -2.76 4.89 7.77
C GLN A 48 -3.19 5.27 6.33
N SER A 49 -2.66 6.36 5.76
CA SER A 49 -3.00 6.76 4.38
C SER A 49 -2.21 6.03 3.30
N ASP A 50 -1.25 5.20 3.67
CA ASP A 50 -0.55 4.27 2.78
C ASP A 50 -1.51 3.32 2.04
N LEU A 51 -2.60 2.88 2.68
CA LEU A 51 -3.67 2.13 2.02
C LEU A 51 -4.24 2.86 0.79
N ALA A 52 -4.40 4.18 0.86
CA ALA A 52 -4.87 4.97 -0.27
C ALA A 52 -3.79 5.13 -1.35
N ILE A 53 -2.53 5.30 -0.96
CA ILE A 53 -1.39 5.38 -1.88
C ILE A 53 -1.23 4.07 -2.65
N LEU A 54 -1.30 2.92 -1.98
CA LEU A 54 -1.20 1.60 -2.61
C LEU A 54 -2.31 1.38 -3.65
N ASN A 55 -3.57 1.65 -3.28
CA ASN A 55 -4.69 1.52 -4.20
C ASN A 55 -4.58 2.50 -5.38
N TYR A 56 -4.06 3.71 -5.16
CA TYR A 56 -3.77 4.65 -6.23
C TYR A 56 -2.70 4.13 -7.20
N ILE A 57 -1.62 3.51 -6.71
CA ILE A 57 -0.61 2.90 -7.59
C ILE A 57 -1.24 1.80 -8.46
N CYS A 58 -2.08 0.94 -7.86
CA CYS A 58 -2.83 -0.07 -8.62
C CYS A 58 -3.72 0.56 -9.69
N ASN A 59 -4.49 1.58 -9.33
CA ASN A 59 -5.32 2.33 -10.27
C ASN A 59 -4.47 2.92 -11.41
N TYR A 60 -3.35 3.56 -11.08
CA TYR A 60 -2.44 4.16 -12.05
C TYR A 60 -1.93 3.13 -13.07
N ILE A 61 -1.44 1.98 -12.61
CA ILE A 61 -0.95 0.89 -13.49
C ILE A 61 -2.04 0.45 -14.46
N ILE A 62 -3.29 0.33 -13.99
CA ILE A 62 -4.43 -0.06 -14.82
C ILE A 62 -4.77 1.03 -15.84
N GLN A 63 -4.90 2.29 -15.39
CA GLN A 63 -5.30 3.41 -16.25
C GLN A 63 -4.22 3.75 -17.29
N SER A 64 -2.95 3.51 -16.98
CA SER A 64 -1.84 3.73 -17.92
C SER A 64 -1.64 2.56 -18.91
N GLY A 65 -2.43 1.48 -18.81
CA GLY A 65 -2.24 0.28 -19.63
C GLY A 65 -0.95 -0.48 -19.33
N ALA A 66 -0.38 -0.32 -18.13
CA ALA A 66 0.90 -0.92 -17.72
C ALA A 66 0.75 -2.31 -17.08
N VAL A 67 -0.44 -2.90 -17.14
CA VAL A 67 -0.70 -4.24 -16.62
C VAL A 67 0.06 -5.26 -17.46
N ASN A 68 0.80 -6.15 -16.80
CA ASN A 68 1.35 -7.33 -17.46
C ASN A 68 0.25 -8.40 -17.60
N GLU A 69 -0.55 -8.26 -18.66
CA GLU A 69 -1.73 -9.09 -18.92
C GLU A 69 -1.40 -10.59 -18.96
N ASP A 70 -0.29 -10.96 -19.59
CA ASP A 70 0.14 -12.36 -19.70
C ASP A 70 0.44 -12.98 -18.34
N PHE A 71 1.15 -12.25 -17.48
CA PHE A 71 1.47 -12.71 -16.13
C PHE A 71 0.21 -12.78 -15.27
N VAL A 72 -0.62 -11.73 -15.29
CA VAL A 72 -1.87 -11.67 -14.52
C VAL A 72 -2.78 -12.84 -14.89
N LYS A 73 -2.98 -13.09 -16.19
CA LYS A 73 -3.83 -14.18 -16.68
C LYS A 73 -3.35 -15.57 -16.28
N LYS A 74 -2.03 -15.78 -16.20
CA LYS A 74 -1.44 -17.11 -15.94
C LYS A 74 -1.19 -17.38 -14.46
N HIS A 75 -1.00 -16.35 -13.64
CA HIS A 75 -0.37 -16.50 -12.32
C HIS A 75 -1.07 -15.74 -11.19
N VAL A 76 -2.16 -15.01 -11.44
CA VAL A 76 -2.83 -14.18 -10.43
C VAL A 76 -4.32 -14.53 -10.33
N ASN A 77 -4.83 -14.52 -9.09
CA ASN A 77 -6.26 -14.56 -8.79
C ASN A 77 -6.65 -13.28 -8.04
N PHE A 78 -7.85 -12.77 -8.28
CA PHE A 78 -8.37 -11.59 -7.57
C PHE A 78 -9.39 -12.01 -6.50
N ARG A 79 -9.28 -11.42 -5.32
CA ARG A 79 -10.16 -11.69 -4.16
C ARG A 79 -10.51 -10.37 -3.47
N LYS A 80 -11.74 -10.26 -2.97
CA LYS A 80 -12.22 -9.12 -2.18
C LYS A 80 -12.39 -9.54 -0.73
N GLY A 81 -11.64 -8.89 0.16
CA GLY A 81 -11.78 -9.06 1.61
C GLY A 81 -13.02 -8.35 2.14
N VAL A 82 -13.56 -8.84 3.26
CA VAL A 82 -14.56 -8.10 4.02
C VAL A 82 -13.95 -6.82 4.60
N THR A 83 -14.77 -5.79 4.75
CA THR A 83 -14.39 -4.52 5.38
C THR A 83 -15.03 -4.42 6.76
N ASP A 84 -14.71 -3.35 7.50
CA ASP A 84 -15.31 -3.08 8.81
C ASP A 84 -15.08 -4.22 9.83
N ILE A 85 -13.79 -4.49 10.05
CA ILE A 85 -13.29 -5.65 10.79
C ILE A 85 -12.94 -5.36 12.26
N GLY A 86 -13.23 -4.16 12.76
CA GLY A 86 -12.83 -3.72 14.09
C GLY A 86 -11.33 -3.41 14.19
N TYR A 87 -10.83 -3.40 15.43
CA TYR A 87 -9.46 -3.00 15.78
C TYR A 87 -8.77 -3.98 16.75
N GLY A 88 -9.39 -5.14 17.02
CA GLY A 88 -8.86 -6.16 17.93
C GLY A 88 -8.86 -5.74 19.40
N LEU A 89 -9.74 -4.80 19.78
CA LEU A 89 -9.91 -4.34 21.15
C LEU A 89 -10.78 -5.31 21.95
N ARG A 90 -11.04 -5.01 23.23
CA ARG A 90 -11.99 -5.81 24.02
C ARG A 90 -13.38 -5.79 23.35
N PRO A 91 -14.16 -6.88 23.38
CA PRO A 91 -15.44 -6.95 22.67
C PRO A 91 -16.48 -5.91 23.11
N ASN A 92 -16.37 -5.41 24.34
CA ASN A 92 -17.25 -4.37 24.88
C ASN A 92 -16.81 -2.95 24.50
N HIS A 93 -15.69 -2.78 23.79
CA HIS A 93 -15.24 -1.47 23.35
C HIS A 93 -16.17 -0.91 22.25
N PRO A 94 -16.50 0.39 22.25
CA PRO A 94 -17.45 0.96 21.27
C PRO A 94 -17.11 0.67 19.80
N LEU A 95 -15.82 0.71 19.44
CA LEU A 95 -15.37 0.39 18.08
C LEU A 95 -15.65 -1.07 17.69
N GLU A 96 -15.57 -2.01 18.63
CA GLU A 96 -15.86 -3.42 18.37
C GLU A 96 -17.37 -3.69 18.33
N GLN A 97 -18.14 -2.96 19.12
CA GLN A 97 -19.60 -3.03 19.04
C GLN A 97 -20.11 -2.54 17.68
N ALA A 98 -19.48 -1.50 17.12
CA ALA A 98 -19.81 -0.95 15.81
C ALA A 98 -19.41 -1.89 14.66
N ALA A 99 -18.22 -2.50 14.72
CA ALA A 99 -17.65 -3.28 13.62
C ALA A 99 -18.48 -4.49 13.19
N MET A 100 -18.69 -4.70 11.89
CA MET A 100 -19.55 -5.77 11.37
C MET A 100 -18.86 -7.13 11.15
N ASN A 101 -17.53 -7.17 11.13
CA ASN A 101 -16.75 -8.37 10.81
C ASN A 101 -15.58 -8.64 11.77
N ASN A 102 -15.69 -8.29 13.05
CA ASN A 102 -14.61 -8.47 14.02
C ASN A 102 -14.45 -9.90 14.57
N GLY A 103 -15.39 -10.80 14.30
CA GLY A 103 -15.32 -12.21 14.69
C GLY A 103 -15.57 -12.48 16.17
N TYR A 104 -15.93 -11.47 16.99
CA TYR A 104 -16.28 -11.71 18.39
C TYR A 104 -17.66 -12.35 18.54
N PRO A 105 -17.91 -13.16 19.59
CA PRO A 105 -19.23 -13.70 19.85
C PRO A 105 -20.28 -12.60 20.06
N GLY A 106 -21.36 -12.66 19.30
CA GLY A 106 -22.55 -11.82 19.47
C GLY A 106 -23.47 -12.33 20.58
N ALA A 107 -24.64 -11.70 20.73
CA ALA A 107 -25.63 -12.06 21.76
C ALA A 107 -26.18 -13.50 21.61
N ASP A 108 -26.14 -14.06 20.41
CA ASP A 108 -26.50 -15.44 20.09
C ASP A 108 -25.34 -16.44 20.25
N GLY A 109 -24.19 -15.97 20.74
CA GLY A 109 -22.97 -16.76 20.93
C GLY A 109 -22.18 -17.03 19.64
N LYS A 110 -22.62 -16.54 18.47
CA LYS A 110 -21.92 -16.76 17.19
C LYS A 110 -20.97 -15.60 16.86
N PRO A 111 -19.86 -15.86 16.15
CA PRO A 111 -18.97 -14.80 15.68
C PRO A 111 -19.68 -13.76 14.80
N LYS A 112 -19.44 -12.48 15.07
CA LYS A 112 -19.88 -11.36 14.23
C LYS A 112 -18.96 -11.26 13.00
N GLY A 113 -19.29 -12.04 11.97
CA GLY A 113 -18.50 -12.16 10.75
C GLY A 113 -17.15 -12.87 10.96
N ASP A 114 -16.22 -12.66 10.04
CA ASP A 114 -14.85 -13.19 10.09
C ASP A 114 -13.91 -12.17 9.41
N PRO A 115 -12.95 -11.58 10.14
CA PRO A 115 -12.10 -10.51 9.61
C PRO A 115 -11.16 -10.98 8.49
N GLY A 116 -10.90 -12.30 8.38
CA GLY A 116 -10.10 -12.89 7.30
C GLY A 116 -10.93 -13.32 6.09
N LYS A 117 -12.27 -13.19 6.15
CA LYS A 117 -13.15 -13.66 5.10
C LYS A 117 -12.96 -12.85 3.82
N HIS A 118 -12.95 -13.56 2.71
CA HIS A 118 -12.79 -12.97 1.40
C HIS A 118 -13.43 -13.87 0.34
N SER A 119 -13.85 -13.27 -0.78
CA SER A 119 -14.49 -13.97 -1.89
C SER A 119 -13.73 -13.75 -3.19
N PRO A 120 -13.70 -14.73 -4.12
CA PRO A 120 -13.19 -14.49 -5.48
C PRO A 120 -13.93 -13.32 -6.14
N ILE A 121 -13.20 -12.54 -6.94
CA ILE A 121 -13.74 -11.48 -7.81
C ILE A 121 -13.04 -11.54 -9.17
N THR A 122 -13.58 -10.86 -10.16
CA THR A 122 -12.92 -10.70 -11.46
C THR A 122 -11.85 -9.60 -11.42
N PHE A 123 -11.01 -9.54 -12.46
CA PHE A 123 -10.10 -8.40 -12.64
C PHE A 123 -10.87 -7.09 -12.86
N ASP A 124 -12.01 -7.14 -13.55
CA ASP A 124 -12.85 -5.97 -13.79
C ASP A 124 -13.47 -5.43 -12.49
N ASP A 125 -13.87 -6.32 -11.57
CA ASP A 125 -14.32 -5.92 -10.23
C ASP A 125 -13.19 -5.23 -9.45
N PHE A 126 -11.96 -5.76 -9.53
CA PHE A 126 -10.78 -5.15 -8.90
C PHE A 126 -10.48 -3.78 -9.50
N LYS A 127 -10.52 -3.66 -10.83
CA LYS A 127 -10.37 -2.41 -11.57
C LYS A 127 -11.41 -1.38 -11.13
N ALA A 128 -12.68 -1.76 -11.03
CA ALA A 128 -13.74 -0.89 -10.57
C ALA A 128 -13.52 -0.43 -9.12
N PHE A 129 -13.04 -1.33 -8.24
CA PHE A 129 -12.73 -0.99 -6.85
C PHE A 129 -11.59 0.03 -6.74
N VAL A 130 -10.45 -0.20 -7.41
CA VAL A 130 -9.31 0.73 -7.29
C VAL A 130 -9.53 2.03 -8.07
N ALA A 131 -10.46 2.08 -9.02
CA ALA A 131 -10.78 3.30 -9.78
C ALA A 131 -11.21 4.47 -8.88
N GLU A 132 -11.77 4.19 -7.70
CA GLU A 132 -12.11 5.22 -6.73
C GLU A 132 -10.87 5.96 -6.18
N TYR A 133 -9.70 5.33 -6.17
CA TYR A 133 -8.46 5.89 -5.64
C TYR A 133 -7.72 6.66 -6.73
N THR A 134 -8.29 7.81 -7.09
CA THR A 134 -7.68 8.76 -8.02
C THR A 134 -6.45 9.44 -7.40
N LEU A 135 -5.64 10.09 -8.23
CA LEU A 135 -4.53 10.93 -7.76
C LEU A 135 -5.01 11.98 -6.74
N ASP A 136 -6.17 12.59 -7.00
CA ASP A 136 -6.76 13.61 -6.15
C ASP A 136 -7.18 13.05 -4.79
N LYS A 137 -7.88 11.91 -4.78
CA LYS A 137 -8.29 11.24 -3.54
C LYS A 137 -7.08 10.78 -2.73
N ALA A 138 -6.07 10.21 -3.38
CA ALA A 138 -4.85 9.78 -2.72
C ALA A 138 -4.08 10.97 -2.12
N HIS A 139 -3.99 12.08 -2.84
CA HIS A 139 -3.41 13.33 -2.34
C HIS A 139 -4.17 13.87 -1.13
N GLU A 140 -5.51 13.95 -1.20
CA GLU A 140 -6.35 14.47 -0.12
C GLU A 140 -6.20 13.65 1.17
N ILE A 141 -6.29 12.32 1.05
CA ILE A 141 -6.18 11.40 2.17
C ILE A 141 -4.76 11.40 2.74
N SER A 142 -3.73 11.32 1.89
CA SER A 142 -2.35 11.16 2.36
C SER A 142 -1.62 12.44 2.72
N GLY A 143 -2.04 13.57 2.15
CA GLY A 143 -1.30 14.84 2.19
C GLY A 143 -0.04 14.87 1.31
N VAL A 144 0.30 13.78 0.59
CA VAL A 144 1.49 13.74 -0.26
C VAL A 144 1.24 14.55 -1.54
N PRO A 145 2.15 15.45 -1.96
CA PRO A 145 2.06 16.16 -3.24
C PRO A 145 1.83 15.24 -4.44
N LYS A 146 0.97 15.67 -5.37
CA LYS A 146 0.53 14.86 -6.52
C LYS A 146 1.69 14.43 -7.43
N ASP A 147 2.65 15.31 -7.67
CA ASP A 147 3.85 15.03 -8.47
C ASP A 147 4.69 13.90 -7.87
N LYS A 148 4.79 13.84 -6.53
CA LYS A 148 5.51 12.78 -5.83
C LYS A 148 4.78 11.43 -5.88
N LEU A 149 3.44 11.45 -5.77
CA LEU A 149 2.59 10.27 -5.96
C LEU A 149 2.72 9.72 -7.38
N GLU A 150 2.63 10.58 -8.39
CA GLU A 150 2.81 10.17 -9.79
C GLU A 150 4.21 9.61 -10.05
N ALA A 151 5.26 10.26 -9.51
CA ALA A 151 6.63 9.77 -9.67
C ALA A 151 6.81 8.36 -9.07
N LEU A 152 6.16 8.08 -7.93
CA LEU A 152 6.16 6.74 -7.35
C LEU A 152 5.38 5.74 -8.22
N ALA A 153 4.18 6.09 -8.67
CA ALA A 153 3.35 5.22 -9.48
C ALA A 153 3.99 4.89 -10.84
N LYS A 154 4.65 5.87 -11.48
CA LYS A 154 5.43 5.69 -12.71
C LYS A 154 6.56 4.67 -12.54
N ALA A 155 7.22 4.65 -11.37
CA ALA A 155 8.29 3.69 -11.10
C ALA A 155 7.79 2.24 -11.08
N TYR A 156 6.58 2.00 -10.55
CA TYR A 156 5.95 0.67 -10.59
C TYR A 156 5.35 0.30 -11.95
N ALA A 157 4.88 1.30 -12.72
CA ALA A 157 4.24 1.08 -14.02
C ALA A 157 5.24 0.83 -15.16
N ASP A 158 6.50 1.25 -15.03
CA ASP A 158 7.50 1.07 -16.09
C ASP A 158 8.04 -0.39 -16.12
N PRO A 159 7.75 -1.18 -17.18
CA PRO A 159 8.22 -2.56 -17.27
C PRO A 159 9.74 -2.70 -17.40
N LYS A 160 10.46 -1.61 -17.70
CA LYS A 160 11.93 -1.60 -17.79
C LYS A 160 12.60 -1.34 -16.44
N THR A 161 11.83 -0.87 -15.45
CA THR A 161 12.35 -0.55 -14.13
C THR A 161 12.18 -1.75 -13.21
N LYS A 162 13.30 -2.27 -12.68
CA LYS A 162 13.29 -3.32 -11.66
C LYS A 162 13.03 -2.68 -10.30
N VAL A 163 11.87 -2.97 -9.70
CA VAL A 163 11.45 -2.43 -8.41
C VAL A 163 11.66 -3.46 -7.30
N THR A 164 12.11 -3.01 -6.13
CA THR A 164 12.12 -3.79 -4.89
C THR A 164 11.48 -2.94 -3.81
N SER A 165 10.40 -3.44 -3.22
CA SER A 165 9.65 -2.76 -2.16
C SER A 165 10.11 -3.26 -0.80
N PHE A 166 10.50 -2.34 0.08
CA PHE A 166 10.85 -2.65 1.47
C PHE A 166 9.80 -2.08 2.41
N TRP A 167 9.33 -2.89 3.35
CA TRP A 167 8.53 -2.48 4.49
C TRP A 167 9.09 -3.10 5.77
N THR A 168 8.60 -2.66 6.92
CA THR A 168 8.97 -3.25 8.22
C THR A 168 7.76 -3.15 9.13
N MET A 169 7.86 -2.55 10.33
CA MET A 169 6.76 -2.47 11.29
C MET A 169 5.70 -1.40 10.93
N GLY A 170 5.88 -0.66 9.84
CA GLY A 170 4.93 0.37 9.42
C GLY A 170 3.74 -0.16 8.63
N PHE A 171 3.77 -1.44 8.21
CA PHE A 171 2.72 -2.14 7.48
C PHE A 171 2.10 -3.22 8.35
#